data_AF-W2D625-F1
#
_entry.id   AF-W2D625-F1
#
_cell.length_a   1.000
_cell.length_b   1.000
_cell.length_c   1.000
_cell.angle_alpha   90.00
_cell.angle_beta   90.00
_cell.angle_gamma   90.00
#
_symmetry.space_group_name_H-M   'P 1'
#
loop_
_entity.id
_entity.type
_entity.pdbx_description
1 polymer ?
#
loop_
_entity_poly.entity_id
_entity_poly.type
_entity_poly.pdbx_seq_one_letter_code
_entity_poly.pdbx_strand_id
1 'polypeptide(L)'
;MNDMSQVPVAALAIGLTEFIDEFGDELLDSLNRSNPPVYAGNANEARQRVMNALKRQPFPAQTEVVQAVTALLLDRNEQAAVINAEMGTGKTMMAIAVAAVMHGAGYRRTLVVSPPHLVYKWRREILETIPDARVWVLNGPDTLVKLLKLRDQLGDPYDGRQ
;
A
#
# COMPACT_ATOMS: atom_id res chain seq x y z
N MET A 1 42.90 -6.63 -49.85
CA MET A 1 41.57 -6.12 -49.46
C MET A 1 40.94 -7.23 -48.63
N ASN A 2 41.19 -7.23 -47.31
CA ASN A 2 40.64 -8.25 -46.43
C ASN A 2 39.22 -7.84 -46.06
N ASP A 3 38.28 -8.66 -46.49
CA ASP A 3 36.86 -8.55 -46.20
C ASP A 3 36.63 -8.83 -44.70
N MET A 4 36.29 -7.79 -43.94
CA MET A 4 35.98 -7.85 -42.50
C MET A 4 34.51 -8.21 -42.22
N SER A 5 33.77 -8.77 -43.18
CA SER A 5 32.31 -8.92 -43.10
C SER A 5 31.79 -10.09 -42.25
N GLN A 6 32.62 -10.84 -41.51
CA GLN A 6 32.12 -11.94 -40.68
C GLN A 6 32.80 -12.01 -39.31
N VAL A 7 32.48 -11.07 -38.42
CA VAL A 7 32.57 -11.32 -36.98
C VAL A 7 31.29 -12.07 -36.59
N PRO A 8 31.36 -13.32 -36.08
CA PRO A 8 30.17 -14.08 -35.74
C PRO A 8 29.46 -13.40 -34.55
N VAL A 9 28.19 -13.03 -34.74
CA VAL A 9 27.32 -12.45 -33.69
C VAL A 9 27.18 -13.38 -32.46
N ALA A 10 27.54 -14.66 -32.59
CA ALA A 10 27.57 -15.63 -31.49
C ALA A 10 28.56 -15.28 -30.36
N ALA A 11 29.58 -14.44 -30.62
CA ALA A 11 30.55 -14.04 -29.59
C ALA A 11 30.06 -12.95 -28.63
N LEU A 12 28.83 -12.42 -28.83
CA LEU A 12 28.25 -11.32 -28.06
C LEU A 12 26.89 -11.68 -27.42
N ALA A 13 26.53 -12.96 -27.40
CA ALA A 13 25.28 -13.42 -26.80
C ALA A 13 25.55 -14.09 -25.45
N ILE A 14 25.27 -13.36 -24.37
CA ILE A 14 25.24 -13.91 -23.01
C ILE A 14 23.81 -14.35 -22.67
N GLY A 15 23.66 -15.48 -21.98
CA GLY A 15 22.36 -15.92 -21.48
C GLY A 15 21.86 -15.02 -20.35
N LEU A 16 20.55 -14.78 -20.23
CA LEU A 16 20.00 -13.89 -19.19
C LEU A 16 20.41 -14.33 -17.77
N THR A 17 20.40 -15.63 -17.48
CA THR A 17 20.81 -16.16 -16.18
C THR A 17 22.28 -15.87 -15.89
N GLU A 18 23.15 -16.16 -16.86
CA GLU A 18 24.60 -15.91 -16.74
C GLU A 18 24.91 -14.41 -16.59
N PHE A 19 24.19 -13.57 -17.31
CA PHE A 19 24.29 -12.11 -17.17
C PHE A 19 23.82 -11.62 -15.79
N ILE A 20 22.70 -12.15 -15.26
CA ILE A 20 22.23 -11.79 -13.92
C ILE A 20 23.20 -12.29 -12.85
N ASP A 21 23.76 -13.49 -13.00
CA ASP A 21 24.71 -14.04 -12.05
C ASP A 21 26.04 -13.25 -12.06
N GLU A 22 26.49 -12.77 -13.22
CA GLU A 22 27.75 -12.02 -13.35
C GLU A 22 27.61 -10.53 -12.99
N PHE A 23 26.53 -9.88 -13.43
CA PHE A 23 26.36 -8.42 -13.31
C PHE A 23 25.25 -7.99 -12.34
N GLY A 24 24.59 -8.94 -11.67
CA GLY A 24 23.41 -8.68 -10.84
C GLY A 24 23.66 -7.69 -9.70
N ASP A 25 24.77 -7.83 -8.99
CA ASP A 25 25.11 -6.95 -7.87
C ASP A 25 25.36 -5.51 -8.36
N GLU A 26 26.11 -5.34 -9.45
CA GLU A 26 26.38 -4.03 -10.04
C GLU A 26 25.11 -3.35 -10.58
N LEU A 27 24.23 -4.13 -11.22
CA LEU A 27 22.93 -3.66 -11.68
C LEU A 27 22.07 -3.21 -10.51
N LEU A 28 22.04 -3.99 -9.43
CA LEU A 28 21.28 -3.68 -8.23
C LEU A 28 21.82 -2.42 -7.55
N ASP A 29 23.14 -2.28 -7.43
CA ASP A 29 23.80 -1.10 -6.88
C ASP A 29 23.51 0.16 -7.70
N SER A 30 23.60 0.05 -9.02
CA SER A 30 23.27 1.15 -9.94
C SER A 30 21.79 1.55 -9.83
N LEU A 31 20.90 0.55 -9.72
CA LEU A 31 19.46 0.76 -9.56
C LEU A 31 19.16 1.43 -8.22
N ASN A 32 19.76 0.99 -7.12
CA ASN A 32 19.60 1.59 -5.79
C ASN A 32 20.15 3.02 -5.73
N ARG A 33 21.24 3.30 -6.45
CA ARG A 33 21.80 4.66 -6.56
C ARG A 33 20.88 5.59 -7.32
N SER A 34 20.27 5.09 -8.39
CA SER A 34 19.37 5.87 -9.25
C SER A 34 17.97 6.01 -8.65
N ASN A 35 17.53 5.01 -7.89
CA ASN A 35 16.20 4.91 -7.28
C ASN A 35 16.34 4.49 -5.80
N PRO A 36 16.80 5.40 -4.92
CA PRO A 36 16.97 5.07 -3.52
C PRO A 36 15.63 4.64 -2.90
N PRO A 37 15.60 3.55 -2.11
CA PRO A 37 14.37 3.07 -1.51
C PRO A 37 13.80 4.12 -0.56
N VAL A 38 12.47 4.30 -0.60
CA VAL A 38 11.78 5.24 0.28
C VAL A 38 11.84 4.78 1.74
N TYR A 39 11.92 3.47 1.96
CA TYR A 39 12.02 2.85 3.27
C TYR A 39 13.10 1.79 3.28
N ALA A 40 14.10 1.98 4.13
CA ALA A 40 15.26 1.10 4.26
C ALA A 40 15.29 0.35 5.62
N GLY A 41 14.12 0.13 6.23
CA GLY A 41 14.00 -0.59 7.52
C GLY A 41 14.11 0.29 8.77
N ASN A 42 14.23 1.61 8.63
CA ASN A 42 14.19 2.53 9.77
C ASN A 42 12.74 2.89 10.13
N ALA A 43 12.14 2.11 11.02
CA ALA A 43 10.75 2.25 11.42
C ALA A 43 10.48 3.57 12.15
N ASN A 44 9.41 4.27 11.75
CA ASN A 44 8.94 5.44 12.48
C ASN A 44 8.22 5.01 13.77
N GLU A 45 8.72 5.46 14.92
CA GLU A 45 8.18 5.09 16.23
C GLU A 45 6.73 5.52 16.45
N ALA A 46 6.31 6.68 15.91
CA ALA A 46 4.94 7.16 16.06
C ALA A 46 3.97 6.24 15.32
N ARG A 47 4.34 5.80 14.11
CA ARG A 47 3.58 4.81 13.34
C ARG A 47 3.55 3.47 14.05
N GLN A 48 4.66 3.06 14.65
CA GLN A 48 4.73 1.84 15.44
C GLN A 48 3.80 1.89 16.65
N ARG A 49 3.75 3.01 17.37
CA ARG A 49 2.82 3.19 18.50
C ARG A 49 1.36 3.03 18.08
N VAL A 50 0.97 3.56 16.91
CA VAL A 50 -0.38 3.37 16.36
C VAL A 50 -0.65 1.90 16.08
N MET A 51 0.26 1.20 15.41
CA MET A 51 0.10 -0.23 15.11
C MET A 51 0.04 -1.09 16.38
N ASN A 52 0.81 -0.74 17.41
CA ASN A 52 0.79 -1.44 18.71
C ASN A 52 -0.52 -1.23 19.48
N ALA A 53 -1.25 -0.13 19.21
CA ALA A 53 -2.54 0.15 19.82
C ALA A 53 -3.72 -0.58 19.12
N LEU A 54 -3.47 -1.30 18.01
CA LEU A 54 -4.49 -2.11 17.36
C LEU A 54 -4.84 -3.34 18.20
N LYS A 55 -6.11 -3.74 18.18
CA LYS A 55 -6.60 -4.97 18.84
C LYS A 55 -5.94 -6.21 18.25
N ARG A 56 -5.77 -6.22 16.92
CA ARG A 56 -5.01 -7.22 16.18
C ARG A 56 -3.80 -6.53 15.58
N GLN A 57 -2.61 -6.95 15.96
CA GLN A 57 -1.37 -6.35 15.49
C GLN A 57 -0.88 -7.06 14.22
N PRO A 58 -0.31 -6.31 13.25
CA PRO A 58 0.30 -6.91 12.07
C PRO A 58 1.53 -7.74 12.47
N PHE A 59 1.84 -8.80 11.70
CA PHE A 59 3.11 -9.51 11.86
C PHE A 59 4.30 -8.60 11.52
N PRO A 60 5.52 -8.88 12.00
CA PRO A 60 6.69 -8.04 11.75
C PRO A 60 6.89 -7.68 10.28
N ALA A 61 6.82 -8.64 9.36
CA ALA A 61 6.95 -8.36 7.92
C ALA A 61 5.82 -7.47 7.38
N GLN A 62 4.60 -7.59 7.92
CA GLN A 62 3.48 -6.72 7.55
C GLN A 62 3.69 -5.29 8.09
N THR A 63 4.25 -5.15 9.30
CA THR A 63 4.63 -3.87 9.89
C THR A 63 5.63 -3.13 9.01
N GLU A 64 6.65 -3.80 8.48
CA GLU A 64 7.61 -3.20 7.55
C GLU A 64 6.92 -2.66 6.29
N VAL A 65 5.97 -3.42 5.73
CA VAL A 65 5.17 -2.95 4.59
C VAL A 65 4.34 -1.71 4.94
N VAL A 66 3.72 -1.69 6.12
CA VAL A 66 2.95 -0.52 6.58
C VAL A 66 3.85 0.70 6.75
N GLN A 67 5.04 0.53 7.33
CA GLN A 67 6.04 1.61 7.45
C GLN A 67 6.47 2.13 6.08
N ALA A 68 6.75 1.24 5.12
CA ALA A 68 7.13 1.62 3.77
C ALA A 68 6.03 2.39 3.02
N VAL A 69 4.80 1.88 3.06
CA VAL A 69 3.64 2.51 2.43
C VAL A 69 3.37 3.89 3.02
N THR A 70 3.41 3.99 4.35
CA THR A 70 3.13 5.27 5.03
C THR A 70 4.28 6.26 4.89
N ALA A 71 5.53 5.82 4.75
CA ALA A 71 6.64 6.70 4.39
C ALA A 71 6.47 7.28 2.98
N LEU A 72 6.04 6.46 2.01
CA LEU A 72 5.74 6.91 0.66
C LEU A 72 4.61 7.97 0.64
N LEU A 73 3.51 7.70 1.34
CA LEU A 73 2.34 8.57 1.33
C LEU A 73 2.52 9.84 2.19
N LEU A 74 3.19 9.75 3.34
CA LEU A 74 3.26 10.86 4.30
C LEU A 74 4.58 11.64 4.20
N ASP A 75 5.71 10.96 4.00
CA ASP A 75 7.03 11.60 4.02
C ASP A 75 7.45 12.06 2.62
N ARG A 76 7.15 11.25 1.60
CA ARG A 76 7.38 11.60 0.19
C ARG A 76 6.19 12.32 -0.46
N ASN A 77 5.03 12.34 0.21
CA ASN A 77 3.81 12.98 -0.28
C ASN A 77 3.39 12.48 -1.67
N GLU A 78 3.62 11.19 -1.93
CA GLU A 78 3.22 10.55 -3.17
C GLU A 78 1.71 10.31 -3.21
N GLN A 79 1.16 10.25 -4.42
CA GLN A 79 -0.30 10.14 -4.60
C GLN A 79 -0.84 8.74 -4.30
N ALA A 80 -0.02 7.70 -4.44
CA ALA A 80 -0.47 6.31 -4.31
C ALA A 80 0.67 5.39 -3.87
N ALA A 81 0.28 4.29 -3.24
CA ALA A 81 1.14 3.18 -2.89
C ALA A 81 0.51 1.88 -3.36
N VAL A 82 1.32 0.96 -3.87
CA VAL A 82 0.87 -0.35 -4.34
C VAL A 82 1.55 -1.44 -3.51
N ILE A 83 0.74 -2.27 -2.85
CA ILE A 83 1.24 -3.45 -2.15
C ILE A 83 1.13 -4.64 -3.11
N ASN A 84 2.25 -4.99 -3.75
CA ASN A 84 2.35 -6.22 -4.52
C ASN A 84 2.74 -7.39 -3.60
N ALA A 85 1.79 -8.27 -3.29
CA ALA A 85 2.01 -9.37 -2.37
C ALA A 85 1.15 -10.59 -2.71
N GLU A 86 1.67 -11.78 -2.42
CA GLU A 86 0.99 -13.06 -2.66
C GLU A 86 -0.34 -13.15 -1.89
N MET A 87 -1.26 -14.01 -2.36
CA MET A 87 -2.47 -14.35 -1.62
C MET A 87 -2.11 -14.96 -0.25
N GLY A 88 -2.90 -14.66 0.79
CA GLY A 88 -2.65 -15.17 2.14
C GLY A 88 -1.68 -14.36 3.00
N THR A 89 -0.89 -13.45 2.42
CA THR A 89 0.08 -12.60 3.17
C THR A 89 -0.53 -11.56 4.09
N GLY A 90 -1.86 -11.38 4.07
CA GLY A 90 -2.56 -10.43 4.94
C GLY A 90 -2.65 -8.99 4.42
N LYS A 91 -2.78 -8.81 3.09
CA LYS A 91 -3.01 -7.49 2.48
C LYS A 91 -4.12 -6.67 3.14
N THR A 92 -5.22 -7.32 3.55
CA THR A 92 -6.30 -6.66 4.28
C THR A 92 -5.81 -6.08 5.61
N MET A 93 -5.05 -6.86 6.38
CA MET A 93 -4.46 -6.42 7.64
C MET A 93 -3.51 -5.24 7.43
N MET A 94 -2.63 -5.31 6.42
CA MET A 94 -1.72 -4.21 6.06
C MET A 94 -2.51 -2.94 5.69
N ALA A 95 -3.54 -3.04 4.85
CA ALA A 95 -4.35 -1.90 4.44
C ALA A 95 -5.10 -1.25 5.62
N ILE A 96 -5.64 -2.06 6.54
CA ILE A 96 -6.29 -1.56 7.76
C ILE A 96 -5.27 -0.84 8.66
N ALA A 97 -4.08 -1.40 8.83
CA ALA A 97 -3.01 -0.78 9.62
C ALA A 97 -2.52 0.54 8.98
N VAL A 98 -2.35 0.59 7.66
CA VAL A 98 -2.07 1.83 6.92
C VAL A 98 -3.15 2.87 7.19
N ALA A 99 -4.43 2.51 7.08
CA ALA A 99 -5.53 3.43 7.36
C ALA A 99 -5.50 3.97 8.81
N ALA A 100 -5.17 3.13 9.79
CA ALA A 100 -5.03 3.55 11.18
C ALA A 100 -3.86 4.54 11.36
N VAL A 101 -2.71 4.29 10.73
CA VAL A 101 -1.55 5.21 10.76
C VAL A 101 -1.88 6.54 10.08
N MET A 102 -2.52 6.50 8.90
CA MET A 102 -3.00 7.70 8.21
C MET A 102 -3.98 8.50 9.09
N HIS A 103 -4.85 7.81 9.84
CA HIS A 103 -5.74 8.47 10.79
C HIS A 103 -4.99 9.16 11.93
N GLY A 104 -3.96 8.52 12.48
CA GLY A 104 -3.05 9.15 13.44
C GLY A 104 -2.32 10.38 12.89
N ALA A 105 -2.11 10.44 11.57
CA ALA A 105 -1.52 11.58 10.87
C ALA A 105 -2.54 12.67 10.49
N GLY A 106 -3.80 12.56 10.90
CA GLY A 106 -4.84 13.58 10.71
C GLY A 106 -5.88 13.29 9.62
N TYR A 107 -5.74 12.18 8.88
CA TYR A 107 -6.72 11.79 7.86
C TYR A 107 -7.97 11.19 8.49
N ARG A 108 -9.15 11.78 8.28
CA ARG A 108 -10.35 11.41 9.05
C ARG A 108 -11.23 10.34 8.42
N ARG A 109 -11.21 10.21 7.09
CA ARG A 109 -12.16 9.38 6.34
C ARG A 109 -11.37 8.44 5.44
N THR A 110 -11.68 7.14 5.53
CA THR A 110 -11.08 6.10 4.70
C THR A 110 -12.18 5.40 3.92
N LEU A 111 -12.06 5.40 2.59
CA LEU A 111 -12.95 4.65 1.71
C LEU A 111 -12.27 3.33 1.31
N VAL A 112 -12.96 2.22 1.51
CA VAL A 112 -12.52 0.91 1.04
C VAL A 112 -13.42 0.47 -0.10
N VAL A 113 -12.83 0.26 -1.28
CA VAL A 113 -13.52 -0.32 -2.44
C VAL A 113 -13.10 -1.78 -2.56
N SER A 114 -14.06 -2.69 -2.63
CA SER A 114 -13.80 -4.12 -2.72
C SER A 114 -14.90 -4.84 -3.52
N PRO A 115 -14.63 -6.06 -4.04
CA PRO A 115 -15.67 -6.89 -4.64
C PRO A 115 -16.90 -7.05 -3.72
N PRO A 116 -18.14 -7.07 -4.26
CA PRO A 116 -19.36 -7.02 -3.46
C PRO A 116 -19.46 -8.09 -2.36
N HIS A 117 -18.95 -9.29 -2.64
CA HIS A 117 -18.97 -10.42 -1.72
C HIS A 117 -17.94 -10.31 -0.57
N LEU A 118 -16.97 -9.40 -0.65
CA LEU A 118 -15.94 -9.17 0.38
C LEU A 118 -16.29 -8.03 1.34
N VAL A 119 -17.31 -7.22 1.03
CA VAL A 119 -17.67 -6.03 1.81
C VAL A 119 -17.89 -6.34 3.29
N TYR A 120 -18.63 -7.41 3.60
CA TYR A 120 -18.90 -7.80 4.99
C TYR A 120 -17.67 -8.39 5.68
N LYS A 121 -16.78 -9.06 4.93
CA LYS A 121 -15.49 -9.56 5.44
C LYS A 121 -14.59 -8.38 5.85
N TRP A 122 -14.48 -7.35 5.00
CA TRP A 122 -13.77 -6.12 5.31
C TRP A 122 -14.31 -5.44 6.56
N ARG A 123 -15.64 -5.25 6.65
CA ARG A 123 -16.26 -4.67 7.84
C ARG A 123 -15.87 -5.43 9.11
N ARG A 124 -15.97 -6.76 9.10
CA ARG A 124 -15.60 -7.58 10.24
C ARG A 124 -14.13 -7.40 10.62
N GLU A 125 -13.21 -7.52 9.65
CA GLU A 125 -11.77 -7.39 9.91
C GLU A 125 -11.41 -5.99 10.45
N ILE A 126 -12.05 -4.92 9.97
CA ILE A 126 -11.84 -3.56 10.51
C ILE A 126 -12.27 -3.48 11.98
N LEU A 127 -13.47 -3.98 12.31
CA LEU A 127 -14.02 -3.91 13.69
C LEU A 127 -13.23 -4.78 14.67
N GLU A 128 -12.69 -5.91 14.21
CA GLU A 128 -11.81 -6.78 14.98
C GLU A 128 -10.42 -6.18 15.21
N THR A 129 -9.92 -5.36 14.30
CA THR A 129 -8.56 -4.82 14.33
C THR A 129 -8.47 -3.46 15.00
N ILE A 130 -9.39 -2.53 14.70
CA ILE A 130 -9.32 -1.14 15.19
C ILE A 130 -10.23 -0.95 16.42
N PRO A 131 -9.73 -0.39 17.53
CA PRO A 131 -10.58 -0.01 18.66
C PRO A 131 -11.57 1.09 18.28
N ASP A 132 -12.82 0.95 18.73
CA ASP A 132 -13.90 1.92 18.53
C ASP A 132 -14.17 2.33 17.07
N ALA A 133 -13.81 1.47 16.12
CA ALA A 133 -14.01 1.72 14.70
C ALA A 133 -15.49 1.87 14.33
N ARG A 134 -15.78 2.89 13.53
CA ARG A 134 -17.11 3.10 12.92
C ARG A 134 -17.03 2.77 11.45
N VAL A 135 -17.79 1.76 11.02
CA VAL A 135 -17.79 1.28 9.64
C VAL A 135 -19.19 1.36 9.05
N TRP A 136 -19.31 2.07 7.93
CA TRP A 136 -20.54 2.22 7.17
C TRP A 136 -20.46 1.39 5.89
N VAL A 137 -21.44 0.51 5.68
CA VAL A 137 -21.51 -0.32 4.47
C VAL A 137 -22.41 0.34 3.44
N LEU A 138 -21.79 0.75 2.33
CA LEU A 138 -22.40 1.40 1.19
C LEU A 138 -22.58 0.39 0.05
N ASN A 139 -23.41 -0.62 0.29
CA ASN A 139 -23.75 -1.64 -0.70
C ASN A 139 -25.27 -1.82 -0.72
N GLY A 140 -25.87 -1.73 -1.90
CA GLY A 140 -27.32 -1.86 -2.10
C GLY A 140 -28.05 -0.54 -2.40
N PRO A 141 -29.37 -0.63 -2.66
CA PRO A 141 -30.19 0.49 -3.13
C PRO A 141 -30.37 1.61 -2.10
N ASP A 142 -30.13 1.34 -0.81
CA ASP A 142 -30.25 2.31 0.28
C ASP A 142 -28.98 3.16 0.51
N THR A 143 -27.96 2.99 -0.33
CA THR A 143 -26.66 3.67 -0.20
C THR A 143 -26.78 5.19 -0.18
N LEU A 144 -27.63 5.77 -1.04
CA LEU A 144 -27.84 7.22 -1.07
C LEU A 144 -28.42 7.72 0.26
N VAL A 145 -29.42 7.01 0.82
CA VAL A 145 -30.02 7.38 2.11
C VAL A 145 -29.00 7.31 3.24
N LYS A 146 -28.13 6.29 3.25
CA LYS A 146 -27.03 6.17 4.22
C LYS A 146 -26.04 7.33 4.12
N LEU A 147 -25.70 7.74 2.89
CA LEU A 147 -24.80 8.88 2.65
C LEU A 147 -25.42 10.20 3.10
N LEU A 148 -26.71 10.43 2.82
CA LEU A 148 -27.43 11.62 3.29
C LEU A 148 -27.44 11.69 4.83
N LYS A 149 -27.77 10.58 5.50
CA LYS A 149 -27.73 10.50 6.98
C LYS A 149 -26.33 10.76 7.54
N LEU A 150 -25.30 10.21 6.90
CA LEU A 150 -23.91 10.43 7.31
C LEU A 150 -23.53 11.91 7.17
N ARG A 151 -23.92 12.57 6.08
CA ARG A 151 -23.72 14.00 5.87
C ARG A 151 -24.42 14.83 6.95
N ASP A 152 -25.68 14.54 7.25
CA ASP A 152 -26.45 15.26 8.25
C ASP A 152 -25.83 15.13 9.65
N GLN A 153 -25.33 13.94 10.00
CA GLN A 153 -24.59 13.71 11.26
C GLN A 153 -23.26 14.45 11.35
N LEU A 154 -22.66 14.80 10.20
CA LEU A 154 -21.39 15.54 10.13
C LEU A 154 -21.61 17.05 10.23
N GLY A 155 -22.85 17.53 10.16
CA GLY A 155 -23.17 18.96 10.20
C GLY A 155 -22.67 19.75 8.99
N ASP A 156 -22.33 19.08 7.88
CA ASP A 156 -21.94 19.75 6.64
C ASP A 156 -23.21 20.32 5.96
N PRO A 157 -23.33 21.65 5.79
CA PRO A 157 -24.45 22.24 5.07
C PRO A 157 -24.42 21.79 3.61
N TYR A 158 -25.60 21.48 3.06
CA TYR A 158 -25.79 21.25 1.63
C TYR A 158 -25.40 22.53 0.85
N ASP A 159 -24.29 22.51 0.12
CA ASP A 159 -23.79 23.69 -0.62
C ASP A 159 -24.42 23.84 -2.02
N GLY A 160 -25.30 22.92 -2.41
CA GLY A 160 -26.26 23.10 -3.49
C GLY A 160 -25.67 23.41 -4.86
N ARG A 161 -24.39 23.12 -5.12
CA ARG A 161 -23.83 23.30 -6.47
C ARG A 161 -24.36 22.20 -7.40
N GLN A 162 -25.32 22.66 -8.22
CA GLN A 162 -26.04 21.98 -9.30
C GLN A 162 -25.11 21.43 -10.38
#